data_AF-A0A971I272-F1
#
_entry.id   AF-A0A971I272-F1
#
_cell.length_a   1.000
_cell.length_b   1.000
_cell.length_c   1.000
_cell.angle_alpha   90.00
_cell.angle_beta   90.00
_cell.angle_gamma   90.00
#
_symmetry.space_group_name_H-M   'P 1'
#
loop_
_entity.id
_entity.type
_entity.pdbx_description
1 polymer ?
#
loop_
_entity_poly.entity_id
_entity_poly.type
_entity_poly.pdbx_seq_one_letter_code
_entity_poly.pdbx_strand_id
1 'polypeptide(L)'
;MPESGRKNNIGIKTRQLVISALFLAMALALSTFESLLPALPTPIPMRYGLANVAVMAALLYLSAGSAAFVTAGKSLYVFLTRGLLAGLTSLTGSVLSLLAMLLLMKIFRKKLPLLVLSVTGALFHNLGQFLIFLLISEVQLSWTYIGGLLLILALVTGTMTSLILKAVQRPMEAWLKHSSHVLLAIFMIPLIFISSSCAPADKKPARQEALFTQYLDTVSRLLVYTDDEEQFEEWSNILEQRLKEIDHKFNIFADSGGESNSLKDLNEQAGIAPVALDEETMALLELGIEAEEQTRGRVNIMLGAVTSLWHEARQYSLSNPDDARIPEDDQLKEAATHCDINDLILDHAAATAYIRDTKASVDVGAIAKGYALDLLVKDLRQAGAENFLLDLGGNIYAAGVNNSKDSQWTVGVKNPNPNQENGIVEVLSVQNMTVTTSGSYERSYQYEGINYHHIIDPLTLYPGNIFSSVTVISPDGSLGDTLSTALFLTPPEEIDTFISSFEQVEALFITVNDEMISSNGLENYLTKP
;
A
#
# COMPACT_ATOMS: atom_id res chain seq x y z
N MET A 1 -44.67 44.44 -34.79
CA MET A 1 -44.74 43.03 -34.34
C MET A 1 -43.34 42.42 -34.22
N PRO A 2 -42.74 42.34 -33.02
CA PRO A 2 -41.59 41.45 -32.78
C PRO A 2 -41.72 40.54 -31.54
N GLU A 3 -42.83 40.57 -30.78
CA GLU A 3 -42.95 39.83 -29.51
C GLU A 3 -43.13 38.31 -29.65
N SER A 4 -43.68 37.81 -30.76
CA SER A 4 -43.91 36.36 -30.95
C SER A 4 -42.60 35.57 -31.15
N GLY A 5 -41.58 36.20 -31.75
CA GLY A 5 -40.26 35.59 -31.95
C GLY A 5 -39.43 35.46 -30.67
N ARG A 6 -39.57 36.40 -29.71
CA ARG A 6 -38.87 36.34 -28.41
C ARG A 6 -39.44 35.26 -27.49
N LYS A 7 -40.77 35.12 -27.39
CA LYS A 7 -41.42 34.10 -26.54
C LYS A 7 -41.09 32.67 -26.99
N ASN A 8 -41.07 32.39 -28.30
CA ASN A 8 -40.67 31.08 -28.82
C ASN A 8 -39.20 30.75 -28.52
N ASN A 9 -38.30 31.73 -28.61
CA ASN A 9 -36.87 31.51 -28.38
C ASN A 9 -36.54 31.26 -26.89
N ILE A 10 -37.29 31.88 -25.97
CA ILE A 10 -37.18 31.62 -24.53
C ILE A 10 -37.66 30.20 -24.20
N GLY A 11 -38.80 29.77 -24.73
CA GLY A 11 -39.32 28.41 -24.51
C GLY A 11 -38.38 27.31 -25.00
N ILE A 12 -37.71 27.52 -26.13
CA ILE A 12 -36.71 26.58 -26.68
C ILE A 12 -35.47 26.49 -25.79
N LYS A 13 -34.95 27.63 -25.31
CA LYS A 13 -33.78 27.66 -24.41
C LYS A 13 -34.06 27.02 -23.06
N THR A 14 -35.21 27.29 -22.45
CA THR A 14 -35.62 26.67 -21.18
C THR A 14 -35.77 25.16 -21.33
N ARG A 15 -36.38 24.70 -22.42
CA ARG A 15 -36.52 23.26 -22.71
C ARG A 15 -35.17 22.58 -22.87
N GLN A 16 -34.23 23.20 -23.60
CA GLN A 16 -32.89 22.66 -23.79
C GLN A 16 -32.10 22.59 -22.48
N LEU A 17 -32.23 23.60 -21.61
CA LEU A 17 -31.61 23.62 -20.29
C LEU A 17 -32.13 22.47 -19.41
N VAL A 18 -33.46 22.30 -19.35
CA VAL A 18 -34.10 21.23 -18.55
C VAL A 18 -33.66 19.86 -19.04
N ILE A 19 -33.65 19.63 -20.36
CA ILE A 19 -33.22 18.34 -20.90
C ILE A 19 -31.73 18.11 -20.65
N SER A 20 -30.88 19.14 -20.74
CA SER A 20 -29.46 19.03 -20.39
C SER A 20 -29.24 18.66 -18.91
N ALA A 21 -30.05 19.21 -18.00
CA ALA A 21 -30.03 18.85 -16.59
C ALA A 21 -30.46 17.39 -16.35
N LEU A 22 -31.41 16.87 -17.13
CA LEU A 22 -31.79 15.44 -17.07
C LEU A 22 -30.65 14.52 -17.53
N PHE A 23 -29.95 14.87 -18.62
CA PHE A 23 -28.76 14.11 -19.03
C PHE A 23 -27.64 14.21 -17.99
N LEU A 24 -27.49 15.34 -17.31
CA LEU A 24 -26.56 15.46 -16.18
C LEU A 24 -26.97 14.51 -15.06
N ALA A 25 -28.22 14.54 -14.61
CA ALA A 25 -28.72 13.62 -13.56
C ALA A 25 -28.50 12.15 -13.93
N MET A 26 -28.74 11.78 -15.19
CA MET A 26 -28.44 10.43 -15.69
C MET A 26 -26.94 10.11 -15.70
N ALA A 27 -26.08 11.08 -16.05
CA ALA A 27 -24.63 10.92 -15.95
C ALA A 27 -24.18 10.69 -14.49
N LEU A 28 -24.78 11.39 -13.53
CA LEU A 28 -24.49 11.20 -12.10
C LEU A 28 -24.96 9.83 -11.61
N ALA A 29 -26.16 9.40 -11.99
CA ALA A 29 -26.69 8.07 -11.67
C ALA A 29 -25.83 6.94 -12.27
N LEU A 30 -25.38 7.09 -13.51
CA LEU A 30 -24.47 6.11 -14.13
C LEU A 30 -23.09 6.13 -13.48
N SER A 31 -22.59 7.30 -13.06
CA SER A 31 -21.31 7.42 -12.35
C SER A 31 -21.33 6.79 -10.96
N THR A 32 -22.46 6.83 -10.26
CA THR A 32 -22.67 6.19 -8.95
C THR A 32 -22.89 4.69 -9.09
N PHE A 33 -23.68 4.26 -10.08
CA PHE A 33 -23.80 2.84 -10.41
C PHE A 33 -22.45 2.23 -10.80
N GLU A 34 -21.63 2.96 -11.56
CA GLU A 34 -20.29 2.52 -11.96
C GLU A 34 -19.34 2.30 -10.77
N SER A 35 -19.54 2.98 -9.63
CA SER A 35 -18.76 2.68 -8.40
C SER A 35 -19.15 1.37 -7.73
N LEU A 36 -20.31 0.79 -8.07
CA LEU A 36 -20.76 -0.51 -7.55
C LEU A 36 -20.21 -1.69 -8.37
N LEU A 37 -19.68 -1.42 -9.56
CA LEU A 37 -19.11 -2.47 -10.41
C LEU A 37 -17.69 -2.84 -9.95
N PRO A 38 -17.29 -4.13 -10.08
CA PRO A 38 -15.92 -4.55 -9.81
C PRO A 38 -14.89 -3.70 -10.57
N ALA A 39 -13.70 -3.54 -10.01
CA ALA A 39 -12.60 -2.91 -10.75
C ALA A 39 -12.29 -3.71 -12.02
N LEU A 40 -11.92 -3.02 -13.10
CA LEU A 40 -11.41 -3.69 -14.29
C LEU A 40 -10.10 -4.42 -13.92
N PRO A 41 -9.86 -5.64 -14.42
CA PRO A 41 -8.65 -6.41 -14.17
C PRO A 41 -7.48 -5.82 -14.98
N THR A 42 -7.12 -4.59 -14.66
CA THR A 42 -6.09 -3.81 -15.35
C THR A 42 -5.10 -3.26 -14.33
N PRO A 43 -3.79 -3.24 -14.63
CA PRO A 43 -2.77 -2.73 -13.71
C PRO A 43 -2.83 -1.20 -13.50
N ILE A 44 -3.79 -0.53 -14.15
CA ILE A 44 -4.03 0.90 -14.09
C ILE A 44 -5.49 1.08 -13.63
N PRO A 45 -5.82 2.08 -12.79
CA PRO A 45 -7.17 2.34 -12.28
C PRO A 45 -8.13 2.89 -13.37
N MET A 46 -8.41 2.08 -14.37
CA MET A 46 -9.31 2.37 -15.48
C MET A 46 -10.77 2.09 -15.09
N ARG A 47 -11.71 2.85 -15.66
CA ARG A 47 -13.15 2.70 -15.40
C ARG A 47 -13.91 2.31 -16.69
N TYR A 48 -15.14 1.81 -16.54
CA TYR A 48 -16.01 1.41 -17.66
C TYR A 48 -16.47 2.59 -18.53
N GLY A 49 -16.48 3.81 -17.99
CA GLY A 49 -16.92 5.02 -18.65
C GLY A 49 -18.43 5.13 -18.84
N LEU A 50 -19.26 4.53 -17.97
CA LEU A 50 -20.72 4.44 -18.16
C LEU A 50 -21.40 5.81 -18.29
N ALA A 51 -20.98 6.77 -17.48
CA ALA A 51 -21.53 8.12 -17.53
C ALA A 51 -21.26 8.83 -18.88
N ASN A 52 -20.33 8.34 -19.71
CA ASN A 52 -20.10 8.88 -21.05
C ASN A 52 -21.20 8.51 -22.04
N VAL A 53 -22.05 7.51 -21.74
CA VAL A 53 -23.27 7.24 -22.50
C VAL A 53 -24.18 8.48 -22.48
N ALA A 54 -24.33 9.12 -21.32
CA ALA A 54 -25.13 10.33 -21.16
C ALA A 54 -24.50 11.55 -21.85
N VAL A 55 -23.16 11.69 -21.78
CA VAL A 55 -22.42 12.74 -22.51
C VAL A 55 -22.60 12.57 -24.03
N MET A 56 -22.48 11.34 -24.53
CA MET A 56 -22.62 11.02 -25.94
C MET A 56 -24.07 11.19 -26.41
N ALA A 57 -25.06 10.86 -25.58
CA ALA A 57 -26.46 11.14 -25.87
C ALA A 57 -26.73 12.66 -25.90
N ALA A 58 -26.21 13.43 -24.94
CA ALA A 58 -26.32 14.89 -24.97
C ALA A 58 -25.67 15.49 -26.23
N LEU A 59 -24.55 14.92 -26.68
CA LEU A 59 -23.86 15.35 -27.91
C LEU A 59 -24.67 15.05 -29.17
N LEU A 60 -25.26 13.86 -29.28
CA LEU A 60 -25.98 13.41 -30.46
C LEU A 60 -27.38 14.02 -30.60
N TYR A 61 -28.09 14.18 -29.49
CA TYR A 61 -29.52 14.53 -29.51
C TYR A 61 -29.81 15.97 -29.08
N LEU A 62 -28.84 16.68 -28.50
CA LEU A 62 -28.98 18.09 -28.13
C LEU A 62 -27.96 18.97 -28.86
N SER A 63 -26.83 19.25 -28.22
CA SER A 63 -25.81 20.16 -28.74
C SER A 63 -24.47 19.93 -28.04
N ALA A 64 -23.38 20.36 -28.68
CA ALA A 64 -22.04 20.34 -28.08
C ALA A 64 -21.99 21.08 -26.72
N GLY A 65 -22.72 22.20 -26.59
CA GLY A 65 -22.81 22.93 -25.31
C GLY A 65 -23.52 22.14 -24.22
N SER A 66 -24.53 21.35 -24.56
CA SER A 66 -25.22 20.47 -23.61
C SER A 66 -24.31 19.33 -23.16
N ALA A 67 -23.55 18.73 -24.09
CA ALA A 67 -22.56 17.71 -23.77
C ALA A 67 -21.44 18.25 -22.86
N ALA A 68 -20.93 19.46 -23.15
CA ALA A 68 -19.94 20.12 -22.31
C ALA A 68 -20.46 20.40 -20.90
N PHE A 69 -21.72 20.85 -20.77
CA PHE A 69 -22.38 21.04 -19.48
C PHE A 69 -22.47 19.74 -18.67
N VAL A 70 -22.89 18.64 -19.31
CA VAL A 70 -22.96 17.32 -18.67
C VAL A 70 -21.56 16.85 -18.24
N THR A 71 -20.56 17.00 -19.10
CA THR A 71 -19.16 16.67 -18.80
C THR A 71 -18.63 17.45 -17.59
N ALA A 72 -18.85 18.76 -17.54
CA ALA A 72 -18.39 19.61 -16.44
C ALA A 72 -19.11 19.26 -15.14
N GLY A 73 -20.44 19.13 -15.17
CA GLY A 73 -21.24 18.81 -13.99
C GLY A 73 -20.91 17.43 -13.40
N LYS A 74 -20.74 16.40 -14.24
CA LYS A 74 -20.29 15.07 -13.80
C LYS A 74 -18.90 15.14 -13.16
N SER A 75 -17.96 15.83 -13.79
CA SER A 75 -16.58 15.90 -13.27
C SER A 75 -16.50 16.65 -11.96
N LEU A 76 -17.30 17.72 -11.79
CA LEU A 76 -17.47 18.41 -10.52
C LEU A 76 -18.08 17.51 -9.45
N TYR A 77 -19.10 16.71 -9.79
CA TYR A 77 -19.68 15.75 -8.87
C TYR A 77 -18.64 14.71 -8.39
N VAL A 78 -17.85 14.16 -9.32
CA VAL A 78 -16.78 13.21 -8.96
C VAL A 78 -15.72 13.88 -8.08
N PHE A 79 -15.33 15.12 -8.38
CA PHE A 79 -14.43 15.91 -7.54
C PHE A 79 -14.97 16.07 -6.10
N LEU A 80 -16.24 16.44 -5.97
CA LEU A 80 -16.88 16.68 -4.66
C LEU A 80 -17.10 15.40 -3.85
N THR A 81 -17.28 14.25 -4.52
CA THR A 81 -17.63 12.98 -3.84
C THR A 81 -16.46 12.03 -3.67
N ARG A 82 -15.35 12.22 -4.42
CA ARG A 82 -14.23 11.28 -4.46
C ARG A 82 -12.85 11.97 -4.42
N GLY A 83 -12.82 13.27 -4.14
CA GLY A 83 -11.59 14.05 -4.00
C GLY A 83 -10.97 14.54 -5.30
N LEU A 84 -9.89 15.32 -5.15
CA LEU A 84 -9.21 16.04 -6.23
C LEU A 84 -8.74 15.11 -7.35
N LEU A 85 -8.10 14.00 -7.01
CA LEU A 85 -7.51 13.07 -7.98
C LEU A 85 -8.55 12.41 -8.87
N ALA A 86 -9.64 11.92 -8.26
CA ALA A 86 -10.78 11.34 -8.98
C ALA A 86 -11.47 12.39 -9.86
N GLY A 87 -11.57 13.63 -9.38
CA GLY A 87 -12.08 14.77 -10.15
C GLY A 87 -11.24 15.05 -11.40
N LEU A 88 -9.92 15.13 -11.26
CA LEU A 88 -8.98 15.41 -12.35
C LEU A 88 -8.95 14.29 -13.39
N THR A 89 -8.93 13.02 -12.96
CA THR A 89 -9.00 11.86 -13.87
C THR A 89 -10.31 11.85 -14.66
N SER A 90 -11.46 12.07 -14.00
CA SER A 90 -12.77 12.15 -14.64
C SER A 90 -12.85 13.31 -15.64
N LEU A 91 -12.36 14.49 -15.26
CA LEU A 91 -12.40 15.68 -16.09
C LEU A 91 -11.55 15.50 -17.35
N THR A 92 -10.29 15.09 -17.18
CA THR A 92 -9.34 14.92 -18.28
C THR A 92 -9.83 13.89 -19.29
N GLY A 93 -10.29 12.74 -18.81
CA GLY A 93 -10.89 11.71 -19.67
C GLY A 93 -12.12 12.24 -20.43
N SER A 94 -13.06 12.88 -19.73
CA SER A 94 -14.33 13.33 -20.33
C SER A 94 -14.13 14.47 -21.33
N VAL A 95 -13.20 15.39 -21.06
CA VAL A 95 -12.86 16.49 -21.98
C VAL A 95 -12.17 15.96 -23.24
N LEU A 96 -11.17 15.09 -23.07
CA LEU A 96 -10.42 14.53 -24.20
C LEU A 96 -11.33 13.69 -25.12
N SER A 97 -12.23 12.90 -24.51
CA SER A 97 -13.28 12.16 -25.21
C SER A 97 -14.20 13.08 -26.03
N LEU A 98 -14.73 14.14 -25.41
CA LEU A 98 -15.65 15.08 -26.07
C LEU A 98 -14.96 15.80 -27.25
N LEU A 99 -13.73 16.25 -27.08
CA LEU A 99 -12.95 16.90 -28.14
C LEU A 99 -12.69 15.95 -29.31
N ALA A 100 -12.30 14.71 -29.04
CA ALA A 100 -12.07 13.70 -30.07
C ALA A 100 -13.36 13.40 -30.87
N MET A 101 -14.49 13.24 -30.18
CA MET A 101 -15.79 13.03 -30.81
C MET A 101 -16.22 14.22 -31.68
N LEU A 102 -16.07 15.45 -31.18
CA LEU A 102 -16.38 16.67 -31.95
C LEU A 102 -15.51 16.80 -33.20
N LEU A 103 -14.22 16.50 -33.08
CA LEU A 103 -13.29 16.49 -34.22
C LEU A 103 -13.71 15.46 -35.27
N LEU A 104 -14.04 14.24 -34.84
CA LEU A 104 -14.49 13.15 -35.70
C LEU A 104 -15.79 13.51 -36.44
N MET A 105 -16.76 14.09 -35.74
CA MET A 105 -18.02 14.57 -36.33
C MET A 105 -17.79 15.70 -37.34
N LYS A 106 -16.82 16.59 -37.07
CA LYS A 106 -16.43 17.67 -38.00
C LYS A 106 -15.79 17.14 -39.28
N ILE A 107 -14.95 16.11 -39.17
CA ILE A 107 -14.24 15.49 -40.31
C ILE A 107 -15.21 14.67 -41.18
N PHE A 108 -15.99 13.77 -40.58
CA PHE A 108 -16.77 12.76 -41.32
C PHE A 108 -18.24 13.12 -41.56
N ARG A 109 -18.76 14.17 -40.91
CA ARG A 109 -20.15 14.68 -41.04
C ARG A 109 -21.19 13.54 -41.03
N LYS A 110 -22.11 13.49 -42.03
CA LYS A 110 -23.27 12.57 -42.09
C LYS A 110 -22.92 11.09 -42.31
N LYS A 111 -21.65 10.72 -42.50
CA LYS A 111 -21.24 9.34 -42.80
C LYS A 111 -20.64 8.60 -41.59
N LEU A 112 -20.61 9.21 -40.41
CA LEU A 112 -19.92 8.66 -39.26
C LEU A 112 -20.75 7.57 -38.56
N PRO A 113 -20.29 6.30 -38.50
CA PRO A 113 -21.01 5.26 -37.77
C PRO A 113 -20.98 5.51 -36.27
N LEU A 114 -22.10 5.27 -35.58
CA LEU A 114 -22.21 5.43 -34.13
C LEU A 114 -21.13 4.64 -33.37
N LEU A 115 -20.83 3.42 -33.84
CA LEU A 115 -19.79 2.56 -33.26
C LEU A 115 -18.40 3.22 -33.30
N VAL A 116 -18.04 3.83 -34.43
CA VAL A 116 -16.74 4.50 -34.58
C VAL A 116 -16.69 5.71 -33.64
N LEU A 117 -17.78 6.47 -33.55
CA LEU A 117 -17.87 7.60 -32.63
C LEU A 117 -17.71 7.16 -31.16
N SER A 118 -18.41 6.10 -30.74
CA SER A 118 -18.34 5.60 -29.36
C SER A 118 -16.98 4.99 -29.00
N VAL A 119 -16.36 4.24 -29.92
CA VAL A 119 -15.04 3.62 -29.68
C VAL A 119 -13.97 4.70 -29.60
N THR A 120 -14.01 5.70 -30.47
CA THR A 120 -13.11 6.86 -30.37
C THR A 120 -13.33 7.61 -29.05
N GLY A 121 -14.58 7.87 -28.66
CA GLY A 121 -14.89 8.49 -27.39
C GLY A 121 -14.34 7.71 -26.19
N ALA A 122 -14.52 6.39 -26.18
CA ALA A 122 -14.00 5.50 -25.15
C ALA A 122 -12.46 5.49 -25.10
N LEU A 123 -11.79 5.42 -26.25
CA LEU A 123 -10.33 5.43 -26.35
C LEU A 123 -9.73 6.68 -25.74
N PHE A 124 -10.21 7.85 -26.14
CA PHE A 124 -9.69 9.12 -25.64
C PHE A 124 -10.11 9.40 -24.18
N HIS A 125 -11.24 8.85 -23.71
CA HIS A 125 -11.58 8.89 -22.30
C HIS A 125 -10.55 8.12 -21.46
N ASN A 126 -10.29 6.89 -21.87
CA ASN A 126 -9.33 5.98 -21.23
C ASN A 126 -7.91 6.56 -21.27
N LEU A 127 -7.49 7.12 -22.41
CA LEU A 127 -6.21 7.80 -22.55
C LEU A 127 -6.09 8.99 -21.59
N GLY A 128 -7.13 9.80 -21.43
CA GLY A 128 -7.11 10.94 -20.51
C GLY A 128 -6.99 10.51 -19.03
N GLN A 129 -7.63 9.40 -18.64
CA GLN A 129 -7.45 8.82 -17.30
C GLN A 129 -6.02 8.33 -17.09
N PHE A 130 -5.46 7.65 -18.10
CA PHE A 130 -4.11 7.12 -18.05
C PHE A 130 -3.04 8.22 -17.98
N LEU A 131 -3.21 9.34 -18.69
CA LEU A 131 -2.28 10.47 -18.62
C LEU A 131 -2.19 11.08 -17.21
N ILE A 132 -3.31 11.16 -16.49
CA ILE A 132 -3.30 11.60 -15.10
C ILE A 132 -2.60 10.56 -14.23
N PHE A 133 -2.87 9.28 -14.41
CA PHE A 133 -2.18 8.20 -13.70
C PHE A 133 -0.65 8.27 -13.87
N LEU A 134 -0.16 8.48 -15.10
CA LEU A 134 1.28 8.65 -15.38
C LEU A 134 1.89 9.88 -14.71
N LEU A 135 1.11 10.96 -14.54
CA LEU A 135 1.61 12.17 -13.90
C LEU A 135 1.81 11.98 -12.38
N ILE A 136 1.08 11.03 -11.79
CA ILE A 136 1.07 10.79 -10.34
C ILE A 136 1.94 9.58 -9.97
N SER A 137 2.09 8.62 -10.87
CA SER A 137 2.75 7.35 -10.58
C SER A 137 4.15 7.35 -11.18
N GLU A 138 5.19 7.04 -10.40
CA GLU A 138 6.58 6.85 -10.89
C GLU A 138 6.76 5.54 -11.68
N VAL A 139 5.66 4.89 -12.07
CA VAL A 139 5.67 3.58 -12.70
C VAL A 139 6.04 3.70 -14.19
N GLN A 140 7.15 3.10 -14.57
CA GLN A 140 7.54 2.93 -15.97
C GLN A 140 6.81 1.71 -16.57
N LEU A 141 5.74 1.96 -17.33
CA LEU A 141 5.03 0.91 -18.07
C LEU A 141 5.35 0.99 -19.58
N SER A 142 5.48 -0.17 -20.22
CA SER A 142 5.69 -0.24 -21.67
C SER A 142 4.46 0.23 -22.46
N TRP A 143 4.66 1.18 -23.38
CA TRP A 143 3.62 1.66 -24.30
C TRP A 143 3.03 0.55 -25.19
N THR A 144 3.78 -0.51 -25.47
CA THR A 144 3.27 -1.63 -26.29
C THR A 144 2.19 -2.42 -25.55
N TYR A 145 2.37 -2.62 -24.24
CA TYR A 145 1.40 -3.30 -23.39
C TYR A 145 0.18 -2.41 -23.11
N ILE A 146 0.41 -1.16 -22.72
CA ILE A 146 -0.68 -0.22 -22.40
C ILE A 146 -1.49 0.16 -23.64
N GLY A 147 -0.83 0.40 -24.76
CA GLY A 147 -1.49 0.75 -26.02
C GLY A 147 -2.46 -0.35 -26.46
N GLY A 148 -2.05 -1.61 -26.35
CA GLY A 148 -2.93 -2.75 -26.61
C GLY A 148 -4.13 -2.80 -25.67
N LEU A 149 -3.89 -2.60 -24.37
CA LEU A 149 -4.95 -2.60 -23.35
C LEU A 149 -5.98 -1.48 -23.56
N LEU A 150 -5.52 -0.25 -23.84
CA LEU A 150 -6.38 0.91 -24.11
C LEU A 150 -7.29 0.66 -25.32
N LEU A 151 -6.76 0.04 -26.38
CA LEU A 151 -7.53 -0.30 -27.58
C LEU A 151 -8.58 -1.36 -27.32
N ILE A 152 -8.22 -2.44 -26.61
CA ILE A 152 -9.15 -3.52 -26.25
C ILE A 152 -10.27 -2.95 -25.39
N LEU A 153 -9.93 -2.19 -24.35
CA LEU A 153 -10.92 -1.61 -23.45
C LEU A 153 -11.82 -0.61 -24.18
N ALA A 154 -11.27 0.22 -25.05
CA ALA A 154 -12.04 1.15 -25.86
C ALA A 154 -13.00 0.45 -26.84
N LEU A 155 -12.60 -0.69 -27.40
CA LEU A 155 -13.45 -1.50 -28.25
C LEU A 155 -14.62 -2.08 -27.45
N VAL A 156 -14.35 -2.64 -26.27
CA VAL A 156 -15.38 -3.21 -25.39
C VAL A 156 -16.36 -2.16 -24.88
N THR A 157 -15.86 -1.08 -24.25
CA THR A 157 -16.74 -0.06 -23.66
C THR A 157 -17.42 0.78 -24.74
N GLY A 158 -16.75 1.02 -25.87
CA GLY A 158 -17.32 1.70 -27.04
C GLY A 158 -18.42 0.88 -27.73
N THR A 159 -18.22 -0.43 -27.95
CA THR A 159 -19.26 -1.30 -28.51
C THR A 159 -20.48 -1.37 -27.61
N MET A 160 -20.29 -1.55 -26.30
CA MET A 160 -21.37 -1.53 -25.32
C MET A 160 -22.14 -0.20 -25.34
N THR A 161 -21.43 0.93 -25.34
CA THR A 161 -22.04 2.27 -25.44
C THR A 161 -22.87 2.43 -26.71
N SER A 162 -22.35 1.98 -27.85
CA SER A 162 -23.06 2.00 -29.14
C SER A 162 -24.35 1.17 -29.11
N LEU A 163 -24.29 -0.02 -28.51
CA LEU A 163 -25.45 -0.91 -28.37
C LEU A 163 -26.53 -0.29 -27.49
N ILE A 164 -26.15 0.27 -26.33
CA ILE A 164 -27.06 0.97 -25.42
C ILE A 164 -27.72 2.13 -26.15
N LEU A 165 -26.94 3.00 -26.80
CA LEU A 165 -27.47 4.16 -27.53
C LEU A 165 -28.40 3.77 -28.68
N LYS A 166 -28.10 2.69 -29.42
CA LYS A 166 -29.00 2.15 -30.45
C LYS A 166 -30.32 1.64 -29.86
N ALA A 167 -30.24 0.92 -28.74
CA ALA A 167 -31.42 0.38 -28.08
C ALA A 167 -32.36 1.49 -27.60
N VAL A 168 -31.81 2.60 -27.09
CA VAL A 168 -32.59 3.73 -26.59
C VAL A 168 -32.89 4.80 -27.65
N GLN A 169 -32.35 4.70 -28.87
CA GLN A 169 -32.48 5.74 -29.90
C GLN A 169 -33.94 6.11 -30.22
N ARG A 170 -34.74 5.12 -30.65
CA ARG A 170 -36.15 5.35 -31.02
C ARG A 170 -37.01 5.88 -29.86
N PRO A 171 -36.97 5.29 -28.65
CA PRO A 171 -37.73 5.82 -27.53
C PRO A 171 -37.26 7.22 -27.12
N MET A 172 -35.96 7.51 -27.22
CA MET A 172 -35.42 8.83 -26.88
C MET A 172 -35.79 9.91 -27.90
N GLU A 173 -35.77 9.61 -29.20
CA GLU A 173 -36.24 10.53 -30.26
C GLU A 173 -37.75 10.81 -30.12
N ALA A 174 -38.55 9.79 -29.84
CA ALA A 174 -39.98 9.95 -29.56
C ALA A 174 -40.21 10.82 -28.31
N TRP A 175 -39.45 10.57 -27.24
CA TRP A 175 -39.50 11.35 -26.01
C TRP A 175 -39.15 12.83 -26.22
N LEU A 176 -38.05 13.13 -26.92
CA LEU A 176 -37.65 14.49 -27.29
C LEU A 176 -38.67 15.21 -28.17
N LYS A 177 -39.53 14.47 -28.89
CA LYS A 177 -40.54 15.04 -29.77
C LYS A 177 -41.89 15.28 -29.07
N HIS A 178 -42.25 14.54 -28.02
CA HIS A 178 -43.63 14.46 -27.51
C HIS A 178 -43.83 14.81 -26.03
N SER A 179 -42.84 15.36 -25.32
CA SER A 179 -42.91 15.50 -23.86
C SER A 179 -44.05 16.43 -23.35
N SER A 180 -45.21 15.85 -23.11
CA SER A 180 -46.20 16.23 -22.10
C SER A 180 -45.86 15.50 -20.78
N HIS A 181 -46.29 16.08 -19.67
CA HIS A 181 -45.81 15.90 -18.29
C HIS A 181 -45.75 14.46 -17.70
N VAL A 182 -46.21 13.42 -18.40
CA VAL A 182 -46.39 12.06 -17.86
C VAL A 182 -45.08 11.26 -17.79
N LEU A 183 -44.08 11.56 -18.62
CA LEU A 183 -42.78 10.85 -18.63
C LEU A 183 -41.72 11.44 -17.71
N LEU A 184 -41.92 12.67 -17.19
CA LEU A 184 -41.08 13.23 -16.14
C LEU A 184 -41.17 12.38 -14.86
N ALA A 185 -42.34 11.79 -14.60
CA ALA A 185 -42.57 10.86 -13.51
C ALA A 185 -41.77 9.55 -13.69
N ILE A 186 -41.59 9.05 -14.92
CA ILE A 186 -40.82 7.82 -15.20
C ILE A 186 -39.31 8.04 -15.04
N PHE A 187 -38.80 9.24 -15.34
CA PHE A 187 -37.41 9.62 -15.07
C PHE A 187 -37.13 9.95 -13.59
N MET A 188 -38.18 10.26 -12.81
CA MET A 188 -38.08 10.38 -11.35
C MET A 188 -38.04 9.00 -10.66
N ILE A 189 -38.46 7.92 -11.30
CA ILE A 189 -38.40 6.57 -10.73
C ILE A 189 -36.96 6.16 -10.36
N PRO A 190 -35.92 6.34 -11.21
CA PRO A 190 -34.54 6.12 -10.78
C PRO A 190 -34.11 7.04 -9.64
N LEU A 191 -34.55 8.31 -9.59
CA LEU A 191 -34.29 9.19 -8.45
C LEU A 191 -34.97 8.71 -7.15
N ILE A 192 -36.16 8.14 -7.26
CA ILE A 192 -36.92 7.57 -6.13
C ILE A 192 -36.29 6.24 -5.67
N PHE A 193 -35.71 5.45 -6.58
CA PHE A 193 -34.91 4.27 -6.22
C PHE A 193 -33.59 4.66 -5.54
N ILE A 194 -32.98 5.80 -5.92
CA ILE A 194 -31.82 6.36 -5.22
C ILE A 194 -32.20 6.83 -3.79
N SER A 195 -33.41 7.37 -3.58
CA SER A 195 -33.87 7.77 -2.25
C SER A 195 -34.44 6.62 -1.39
N SER A 196 -34.78 5.48 -2.00
CA SER A 196 -35.38 4.32 -1.30
C SER A 196 -34.37 3.21 -0.97
N SER A 197 -33.12 3.35 -1.42
CA SER A 197 -32.01 2.47 -1.00
C SER A 197 -31.35 2.95 0.31
N CYS A 198 -32.16 3.50 1.22
CA CYS A 198 -31.83 3.63 2.63
C CYS A 198 -32.50 2.49 3.41
N ALA A 199 -32.38 1.25 2.92
CA ALA A 199 -32.28 0.15 3.86
C ALA A 199 -30.83 0.19 4.37
N PRO A 200 -30.56 0.20 5.68
CA PRO A 200 -29.22 -0.05 6.17
C PRO A 200 -28.91 -1.50 5.75
N ALA A 201 -28.25 -1.66 4.61
CA ALA A 201 -27.32 -2.76 4.50
C ALA A 201 -26.36 -2.59 5.68
N ASP A 202 -26.02 -3.67 6.39
CA ASP A 202 -24.94 -3.65 7.37
C ASP A 202 -23.71 -3.05 6.67
N LYS A 203 -23.54 -1.74 6.83
CA LYS A 203 -22.60 -0.97 6.06
C LYS A 203 -21.28 -1.25 6.74
N LYS A 204 -20.58 -2.25 6.20
CA LYS A 204 -19.26 -2.63 6.69
C LYS A 204 -18.42 -1.36 6.77
N PRO A 205 -17.70 -1.16 7.89
CA PRO A 205 -16.90 0.03 8.07
C PRO A 205 -15.92 0.18 6.90
N ALA A 206 -15.72 1.42 6.45
CA ALA A 206 -14.84 1.74 5.35
C ALA A 206 -13.39 1.33 5.67
N ARG A 207 -12.67 0.85 4.66
CA ARG A 207 -11.23 0.54 4.77
C ARG A 207 -10.44 1.84 4.69
N GLN A 208 -9.78 2.22 5.79
CA GLN A 208 -8.87 3.36 5.87
C GLN A 208 -7.42 2.85 5.97
N GLU A 209 -6.49 3.52 5.28
CA GLU A 209 -5.10 3.11 5.21
C GLU A 209 -4.17 4.31 5.13
N ALA A 210 -3.11 4.30 5.95
CA ALA A 210 -2.04 5.29 5.95
C ALA A 210 -0.71 4.58 5.68
N LEU A 211 0.15 5.20 4.86
CA LEU A 211 1.44 4.66 4.46
C LEU A 211 2.54 5.68 4.76
N PHE A 212 3.60 5.23 5.42
CA PHE A 212 4.76 6.04 5.77
C PHE A 212 6.02 5.37 5.23
N THR A 213 6.75 6.06 4.36
CA THR A 213 7.90 5.49 3.63
C THR A 213 9.24 6.11 4.04
N GLN A 214 9.24 6.97 5.07
CA GLN A 214 10.37 7.82 5.43
C GLN A 214 11.13 7.31 6.67
N TYR A 215 10.59 6.32 7.38
CA TYR A 215 11.05 5.93 8.71
C TYR A 215 11.43 4.44 8.74
N LEU A 216 12.44 4.09 9.54
CA LEU A 216 12.94 2.73 9.80
C LEU A 216 13.44 1.97 8.56
N ASP A 217 13.83 2.69 7.50
CA ASP A 217 14.26 2.14 6.21
C ASP A 217 13.28 1.08 5.66
N THR A 218 11.98 1.38 5.78
CA THR A 218 10.90 0.50 5.32
C THR A 218 9.61 1.26 5.00
N VAL A 219 8.59 0.53 4.53
CA VAL A 219 7.22 1.04 4.37
C VAL A 219 6.39 0.60 5.57
N SER A 220 5.99 1.57 6.38
CA SER A 220 5.07 1.37 7.50
C SER A 220 3.63 1.61 7.06
N ARG A 221 2.70 0.78 7.54
CA ARG A 221 1.29 0.84 7.18
C ARG A 221 0.38 0.68 8.39
N LEU A 222 -0.57 1.61 8.53
CA LEU A 222 -1.70 1.48 9.44
C LEU A 222 -2.97 1.19 8.63
N LEU A 223 -3.66 0.12 8.99
CA LEU A 223 -4.92 -0.30 8.38
C LEU A 223 -6.02 -0.38 9.44
N VAL A 224 -7.10 0.35 9.23
CA VAL A 224 -8.27 0.37 10.12
C VAL A 224 -9.54 0.26 9.31
N TYR A 225 -10.51 -0.48 9.83
CA TYR A 225 -11.87 -0.45 9.29
C TYR A 225 -12.74 0.45 10.16
N THR A 226 -12.97 1.68 9.70
CA THR A 226 -13.79 2.70 10.40
C THR A 226 -14.49 3.63 9.39
N ASP A 227 -15.69 4.09 9.75
CA ASP A 227 -16.39 5.18 9.05
C ASP A 227 -16.04 6.56 9.65
N ASP A 228 -15.29 6.60 10.76
CA ASP A 228 -14.79 7.82 11.41
C ASP A 228 -13.42 8.23 10.83
N GLU A 229 -13.46 9.08 9.81
CA GLU A 229 -12.25 9.58 9.13
C GLU A 229 -11.42 10.51 10.02
N GLU A 230 -12.05 11.28 10.91
CA GLU A 230 -11.36 12.23 11.80
C GLU A 230 -10.54 11.47 12.86
N GLN A 231 -11.13 10.45 13.47
CA GLN A 231 -10.42 9.58 14.40
C GLN A 231 -9.28 8.80 13.72
N PHE A 232 -9.49 8.34 12.48
CA PHE A 232 -8.42 7.68 11.72
C PHE A 232 -7.25 8.63 11.41
N GLU A 233 -7.54 9.89 11.06
CA GLU A 233 -6.53 10.92 10.83
C GLU A 233 -5.76 11.24 12.12
N GLU A 234 -6.44 11.31 13.27
CA GLU A 234 -5.78 11.47 14.58
C GLU A 234 -4.79 10.34 14.87
N TRP A 235 -5.21 9.08 14.75
CA TRP A 235 -4.33 7.92 14.95
C TRP A 235 -3.17 7.89 13.97
N SER A 236 -3.41 8.24 12.71
CA SER A 236 -2.36 8.30 11.68
C SER A 236 -1.31 9.35 12.01
N ASN A 237 -1.72 10.53 12.51
CA ASN A 237 -0.81 11.60 12.91
C ASN A 237 0.01 11.23 14.16
N ILE A 238 -0.63 10.61 15.16
CA ILE A 238 0.08 10.08 16.35
C ILE A 238 1.15 9.09 15.91
N LEU A 239 0.79 8.15 15.04
CA LEU A 239 1.70 7.13 14.53
C LEU A 239 2.86 7.74 13.74
N GLU A 240 2.61 8.71 12.86
CA GLU A 240 3.65 9.36 12.06
C GLU A 240 4.66 10.10 12.93
N GLN A 241 4.15 10.91 13.87
CA GLN A 241 5.01 11.65 14.81
C GLN A 241 5.89 10.67 15.59
N ARG A 242 5.30 9.57 16.05
CA ARG A 242 6.03 8.61 16.86
C ARG A 242 7.04 7.78 16.06
N LEU A 243 6.70 7.39 14.84
CA LEU A 243 7.64 6.77 13.90
C LEU A 243 8.87 7.65 13.65
N LYS A 244 8.67 8.96 13.47
CA LYS A 244 9.76 9.91 13.29
C LYS A 244 10.68 9.98 14.51
N GLU A 245 10.10 10.05 15.71
CA GLU A 245 10.85 10.11 16.97
C GLU A 245 11.62 8.80 17.23
N ILE A 246 11.02 7.65 16.95
CA ILE A 246 11.67 6.33 17.06
C ILE A 246 12.79 6.17 16.03
N ASP A 247 12.54 6.53 14.76
CA ASP A 247 13.54 6.47 13.70
C ASP A 247 14.77 7.30 14.06
N HIS A 248 14.57 8.52 14.55
CA HIS A 248 15.67 9.37 15.00
C HIS A 248 16.53 8.72 16.09
N LYS A 249 15.90 8.12 17.11
CA LYS A 249 16.61 7.50 18.24
C LYS A 249 17.37 6.22 17.84
N PHE A 250 16.74 5.37 17.02
CA PHE A 250 17.24 4.02 16.74
C PHE A 250 18.15 3.96 15.50
N ASN A 251 18.20 5.01 14.68
CA ASN A 251 19.04 5.03 13.49
C ASN A 251 20.52 5.14 13.87
N ILE A 252 21.33 4.26 13.29
CA ILE A 252 22.79 4.19 13.50
C ILE A 252 23.61 4.86 12.39
N PHE A 253 22.96 5.35 11.32
CA PHE A 253 23.60 5.86 10.10
C PHE A 253 23.37 7.35 9.86
N ALA A 254 22.14 7.84 10.04
CA ALA A 254 21.76 9.19 9.65
C ALA A 254 22.19 10.24 10.69
N ASP A 255 22.72 11.38 10.23
CA ASP A 255 23.00 12.51 11.11
C ASP A 255 21.70 13.05 11.73
N SER A 256 21.68 13.08 13.06
CA SER A 256 20.57 13.46 13.95
C SER A 256 20.14 14.94 13.83
N GLY A 257 20.55 15.66 12.79
CA GLY A 257 20.28 17.09 12.63
C GLY A 257 20.82 17.97 13.77
N GLY A 258 21.73 17.44 14.60
CA GLY A 258 22.33 18.12 15.76
C GLY A 258 21.67 17.83 17.11
N GLU A 259 20.64 16.98 17.19
CA GLU A 259 20.11 16.47 18.47
C GLU A 259 20.94 15.26 18.94
N SER A 260 21.44 15.31 20.18
CA SER A 260 22.29 14.27 20.79
C SER A 260 21.46 13.38 21.72
N ASN A 261 21.44 12.06 21.51
CA ASN A 261 20.81 11.00 22.33
C ASN A 261 20.39 9.75 21.49
N SER A 262 21.08 9.48 20.39
CA SER A 262 20.75 8.37 19.47
C SER A 262 21.73 7.20 19.59
N LEU A 263 21.38 6.05 19.00
CA LEU A 263 22.31 4.93 18.88
C LEU A 263 23.53 5.25 18.00
N LYS A 264 23.39 6.16 17.03
CA LYS A 264 24.53 6.70 16.29
C LYS A 264 25.51 7.43 17.22
N ASP A 265 25.01 8.29 18.11
CA ASP A 265 25.86 9.00 19.08
C ASP A 265 26.59 8.01 20.00
N LEU A 266 25.90 6.94 20.44
CA LEU A 266 26.52 5.86 21.21
C LEU A 266 27.67 5.20 20.45
N ASN A 267 27.47 4.88 19.17
CA ASN A 267 28.50 4.31 18.31
C ASN A 267 29.69 5.26 18.10
N GLU A 268 29.44 6.56 17.89
CA GLU A 268 30.50 7.56 17.71
C GLU A 268 31.30 7.84 18.99
N GLN A 269 30.73 7.56 20.16
CA GLN A 269 31.38 7.72 21.47
C GLN A 269 31.99 6.42 22.02
N ALA A 270 32.03 5.35 21.22
CA ALA A 270 32.63 4.08 21.61
C ALA A 270 34.08 4.26 22.08
N GLY A 271 34.38 3.78 23.29
CA GLY A 271 35.67 3.93 23.96
C GLY A 271 36.01 5.36 24.43
N ILE A 272 35.13 6.35 24.21
CA ILE A 272 35.39 7.77 24.53
C ILE A 272 34.64 8.20 25.79
N ALA A 273 33.30 8.15 25.79
CA ALA A 273 32.47 8.64 26.89
C ALA A 273 31.09 7.98 26.92
N PRO A 274 30.43 7.89 28.09
CA PRO A 274 29.02 7.50 28.17
C PRO A 274 28.10 8.51 27.47
N VAL A 275 27.05 8.00 26.84
CA VAL A 275 26.01 8.79 26.15
C VAL A 275 24.71 8.70 26.93
N ALA A 276 24.09 9.85 27.18
CA ALA A 276 22.77 9.92 27.80
C ALA A 276 21.70 9.47 26.79
N LEU A 277 20.88 8.50 27.20
CA LEU A 277 19.82 7.92 26.37
C LEU A 277 18.50 7.97 27.15
N ASP A 278 17.40 8.09 26.42
CA ASP A 278 16.08 8.03 27.04
C ASP A 278 15.71 6.59 27.45
N GLU A 279 14.65 6.47 28.26
CA GLU A 279 14.20 5.19 28.81
C GLU A 279 13.87 4.15 27.74
N GLU A 280 13.26 4.55 26.61
CA GLU A 280 12.89 3.59 25.56
C GLU A 280 14.14 3.06 24.84
N THR A 281 15.14 3.90 24.62
CA THR A 281 16.40 3.51 23.99
C THR A 281 17.26 2.66 24.92
N MET A 282 17.28 2.97 26.23
CA MET A 282 17.92 2.10 27.24
C MET A 282 17.26 0.72 27.27
N ALA A 283 15.92 0.66 27.27
CA ALA A 283 15.18 -0.59 27.24
C ALA A 283 15.40 -1.41 25.94
N LEU A 284 15.59 -0.75 24.79
CA LEU A 284 15.97 -1.44 23.54
C LEU A 284 17.35 -2.11 23.66
N LEU A 285 18.31 -1.45 24.30
CA LEU A 285 19.64 -2.01 24.54
C LEU A 285 19.60 -3.17 25.54
N GLU A 286 18.79 -3.06 26.59
CA GLU A 286 18.53 -4.15 27.54
C GLU A 286 17.91 -5.37 26.83
N LEU A 287 16.91 -5.15 25.99
CA LEU A 287 16.31 -6.19 25.15
C LEU A 287 17.37 -6.88 24.27
N GLY A 288 18.32 -6.14 23.71
CA GLY A 288 19.40 -6.71 22.91
C GLY A 288 20.37 -7.59 23.71
N ILE A 289 20.64 -7.26 24.97
CA ILE A 289 21.43 -8.09 25.88
C ILE A 289 20.67 -9.39 26.20
N GLU A 290 19.38 -9.29 26.51
CA GLU A 290 18.52 -10.45 26.78
C GLU A 290 18.37 -11.35 25.55
N ALA A 291 18.25 -10.75 24.36
CA ALA A 291 18.14 -11.45 23.09
C ALA A 291 19.35 -12.34 22.81
N GLU A 292 20.57 -11.89 23.15
CA GLU A 292 21.77 -12.71 22.98
C GLU A 292 21.72 -13.97 23.86
N GLU A 293 21.32 -13.81 25.13
CA GLU A 293 21.19 -14.95 26.06
C GLU A 293 20.12 -15.93 25.57
N GLN A 294 18.91 -15.43 25.27
CA GLN A 294 17.76 -16.26 24.88
C GLN A 294 17.98 -17.00 23.56
N THR A 295 18.71 -16.38 22.62
CA THR A 295 18.96 -16.95 21.29
C THR A 295 20.25 -17.78 21.21
N ARG A 296 20.98 -17.89 22.33
CA ARG A 296 22.30 -18.54 22.43
C ARG A 296 23.34 -17.89 21.49
N GLY A 297 23.35 -16.57 21.43
CA GLY A 297 24.29 -15.78 20.63
C GLY A 297 23.93 -15.63 19.16
N ARG A 298 22.76 -16.10 18.71
CA ARG A 298 22.35 -15.97 17.30
C ARG A 298 21.89 -14.57 16.94
N VAL A 299 21.34 -13.84 17.90
CA VAL A 299 21.08 -12.39 17.79
C VAL A 299 22.01 -11.71 18.77
N ASN A 300 22.90 -10.86 18.26
CA ASN A 300 23.83 -10.08 19.08
C ASN A 300 23.84 -8.64 18.54
N ILE A 301 23.37 -7.68 19.34
CA ILE A 301 23.32 -6.28 18.93
C ILE A 301 24.70 -5.61 18.87
N MET A 302 25.76 -6.22 19.40
CA MET A 302 27.15 -5.77 19.27
C MET A 302 27.84 -6.31 18.01
N LEU A 303 27.11 -6.98 17.10
CA LEU A 303 27.65 -7.43 15.81
C LEU A 303 27.95 -6.28 14.83
N GLY A 304 27.76 -5.02 15.23
CA GLY A 304 27.85 -3.83 14.39
C GLY A 304 29.17 -3.69 13.62
N ALA A 305 30.30 -4.09 14.20
CA ALA A 305 31.61 -4.06 13.53
C ALA A 305 31.64 -4.98 12.29
N VAL A 306 30.97 -6.14 12.37
CA VAL A 306 30.87 -7.11 11.27
C VAL A 306 29.77 -6.70 10.28
N THR A 307 28.59 -6.32 10.76
CA THR A 307 27.47 -5.93 9.89
C THR A 307 27.78 -4.66 9.08
N SER A 308 28.59 -3.75 9.62
CA SER A 308 29.06 -2.56 8.90
C SER A 308 29.90 -2.92 7.66
N LEU A 309 30.80 -3.90 7.75
CA LEU A 309 31.58 -4.36 6.59
C LEU A 309 30.67 -4.92 5.48
N TRP A 310 29.68 -5.72 5.85
CA TRP A 310 28.68 -6.22 4.90
C TRP A 310 27.81 -5.12 4.32
N HIS A 311 27.43 -4.13 5.12
CA HIS A 311 26.69 -2.95 4.67
C HIS A 311 27.49 -2.17 3.63
N GLU A 312 28.77 -1.87 3.89
CA GLU A 312 29.67 -1.17 2.97
C GLU A 312 29.86 -1.95 1.66
N ALA A 313 30.10 -3.27 1.75
CA ALA A 313 30.23 -4.13 0.58
C ALA A 313 28.96 -4.12 -0.28
N ARG A 314 27.79 -4.15 0.35
CA ARG A 314 26.50 -4.03 -0.32
C ARG A 314 26.33 -2.68 -1.01
N GLN A 315 26.53 -1.56 -0.30
CA GLN A 315 26.35 -0.22 -0.87
C GLN A 315 27.29 0.01 -2.06
N TYR A 316 28.54 -0.45 -1.94
CA TYR A 316 29.52 -0.40 -3.02
C TYR A 316 29.05 -1.23 -4.22
N SER A 317 28.66 -2.49 -4.00
CA SER A 317 28.28 -3.42 -5.07
C SER A 317 26.99 -3.01 -5.79
N LEU A 318 26.03 -2.43 -5.07
CA LEU A 318 24.82 -1.87 -5.68
C LEU A 318 25.13 -0.66 -6.56
N SER A 319 26.12 0.16 -6.17
CA SER A 319 26.58 1.31 -6.95
C SER A 319 27.53 0.92 -8.09
N ASN A 320 28.21 -0.23 -7.98
CA ASN A 320 29.22 -0.71 -8.93
C ASN A 320 28.99 -2.20 -9.26
N PRO A 321 27.94 -2.55 -10.03
CA PRO A 321 27.57 -3.96 -10.25
C PRO A 321 28.66 -4.80 -10.95
N ASP A 322 29.47 -4.18 -11.82
CA ASP A 322 30.57 -4.86 -12.55
C ASP A 322 31.81 -5.11 -11.67
N ASP A 323 31.87 -4.50 -10.48
CA ASP A 323 32.94 -4.62 -9.48
C ASP A 323 32.35 -4.99 -8.12
N ALA A 324 31.29 -5.80 -8.12
CA ALA A 324 30.69 -6.30 -6.89
C ALA A 324 31.74 -7.05 -6.05
N ARG A 325 31.65 -6.93 -4.73
CA ARG A 325 32.63 -7.51 -3.80
C ARG A 325 31.99 -7.96 -2.49
N ILE A 326 32.69 -8.83 -1.78
CA ILE A 326 32.39 -9.22 -0.41
C ILE A 326 33.50 -8.70 0.53
N PRO A 327 33.25 -8.60 1.84
CA PRO A 327 34.31 -8.31 2.80
C PRO A 327 35.40 -9.39 2.79
N GLU A 328 36.65 -9.00 3.03
CA GLU A 328 37.77 -9.95 3.12
C GLU A 328 37.73 -10.72 4.45
N ASP A 329 38.05 -12.01 4.42
CA ASP A 329 38.01 -12.89 5.60
C ASP A 329 38.80 -12.35 6.80
N ASP A 330 39.98 -11.77 6.56
CA ASP A 330 40.83 -11.23 7.61
C ASP A 330 40.22 -9.97 8.25
N GLN A 331 39.45 -9.18 7.48
CA GLN A 331 38.70 -8.04 8.02
C GLN A 331 37.52 -8.51 8.86
N LEU A 332 36.79 -9.54 8.42
CA LEU A 332 35.68 -10.12 9.19
C LEU A 332 36.18 -10.69 10.52
N LYS A 333 37.30 -11.44 10.51
CA LYS A 333 37.89 -12.01 11.73
C LYS A 333 38.36 -10.94 12.73
N GLU A 334 38.98 -9.87 12.25
CA GLU A 334 39.35 -8.73 13.10
C GLU A 334 38.11 -8.05 13.68
N ALA A 335 37.11 -7.75 12.84
CA ALA A 335 35.86 -7.13 13.27
C ALA A 335 35.11 -7.97 14.33
N ALA A 336 35.10 -9.29 14.18
CA ALA A 336 34.48 -10.21 15.14
C ALA A 336 35.13 -10.18 16.53
N THR A 337 36.35 -9.66 16.68
CA THR A 337 36.96 -9.44 18.00
C THR A 337 36.36 -8.24 18.76
N HIS A 338 35.52 -7.45 18.09
CA HIS A 338 34.88 -6.23 18.60
C HIS A 338 33.36 -6.38 18.72
N CYS A 339 32.88 -7.59 19.03
CA CYS A 339 31.45 -7.92 19.09
C CYS A 339 30.98 -8.51 20.45
N ASP A 340 31.77 -8.36 21.52
CA ASP A 340 31.39 -8.85 22.84
C ASP A 340 30.26 -8.00 23.44
N ILE A 341 29.13 -8.62 23.78
CA ILE A 341 27.99 -7.95 24.42
C ILE A 341 28.39 -7.24 25.71
N ASN A 342 29.40 -7.76 26.42
CA ASN A 342 29.84 -7.26 27.73
C ASN A 342 30.64 -5.95 27.63
N ASP A 343 30.93 -5.49 26.41
CA ASP A 343 31.46 -4.16 26.17
C ASP A 343 30.38 -3.09 26.15
N LEU A 344 29.10 -3.45 26.00
CA LEU A 344 27.97 -2.54 26.22
C LEU A 344 27.64 -2.46 27.71
N ILE A 345 27.80 -1.26 28.28
CA ILE A 345 27.57 -0.99 29.71
C ILE A 345 26.40 -0.03 29.84
N LEU A 346 25.36 -0.45 30.55
CA LEU A 346 24.18 0.36 30.86
C LEU A 346 24.23 0.83 32.31
N ASP A 347 24.07 2.14 32.54
CA ASP A 347 23.91 2.74 33.86
C ASP A 347 22.51 3.37 33.95
N HIS A 348 21.57 2.64 34.57
CA HIS A 348 20.19 3.12 34.74
C HIS A 348 20.07 4.28 35.74
N ALA A 349 21.00 4.42 36.69
CA ALA A 349 20.95 5.51 37.66
C ALA A 349 21.34 6.84 37.00
N ALA A 350 22.29 6.80 36.07
CA ALA A 350 22.70 7.95 35.27
C ALA A 350 21.88 8.11 33.96
N ALA A 351 21.10 7.11 33.57
CA ALA A 351 20.44 7.01 32.26
C ALA A 351 21.44 7.15 31.09
N THR A 352 22.53 6.40 31.16
CA THR A 352 23.59 6.43 30.14
C THR A 352 23.99 5.04 29.68
N ALA A 353 24.40 4.92 28.42
CA ALA A 353 25.08 3.75 27.87
C ALA A 353 26.52 4.08 27.47
N TYR A 354 27.42 3.11 27.55
CA TYR A 354 28.81 3.24 27.15
C TYR A 354 29.31 1.96 26.49
N ILE A 355 29.96 2.09 25.33
CA ILE A 355 30.67 0.98 24.66
C ILE A 355 32.15 1.07 25.05
N ARG A 356 32.69 0.02 25.67
CA ARG A 356 34.07 0.00 26.16
C ARG A 356 35.11 -0.09 25.04
N ASP A 357 34.86 -0.93 24.04
CA ASP A 357 35.76 -1.12 22.91
C ASP A 357 35.60 0.00 21.88
N THR A 358 36.70 0.68 21.57
CA THR A 358 36.78 1.79 20.58
C THR A 358 36.38 1.41 19.15
N LYS A 359 36.38 0.12 18.81
CA LYS A 359 36.04 -0.39 17.47
C LYS A 359 34.70 -1.12 17.42
N ALA A 360 34.05 -1.32 18.56
CA ALA A 360 32.75 -1.96 18.62
C ALA A 360 31.63 -0.95 18.30
N SER A 361 30.50 -1.46 17.82
CA SER A 361 29.31 -0.67 17.57
C SER A 361 28.05 -1.52 17.77
N VAL A 362 26.97 -0.85 18.21
CA VAL A 362 25.65 -1.44 18.26
C VAL A 362 24.96 -1.39 16.89
N ASP A 363 24.30 -2.49 16.54
CA ASP A 363 23.38 -2.65 15.43
C ASP A 363 22.12 -3.37 15.96
N VAL A 364 21.03 -2.63 16.04
CA VAL A 364 19.74 -3.10 16.58
C VAL A 364 18.81 -3.61 15.49
N GLY A 365 19.27 -3.76 14.24
CA GLY A 365 18.41 -4.06 13.09
C GLY A 365 17.57 -5.34 13.21
N ALA A 366 18.01 -6.30 14.03
CA ALA A 366 17.31 -7.56 14.29
C ALA A 366 16.21 -7.49 15.35
N ILE A 367 16.11 -6.39 16.11
CA ILE A 367 15.15 -6.23 17.22
C ILE A 367 14.37 -4.91 17.18
N ALA A 368 14.89 -3.90 16.47
CA ALA A 368 14.39 -2.54 16.54
C ALA A 368 12.99 -2.36 15.94
N LYS A 369 12.65 -3.08 14.86
CA LYS A 369 11.32 -2.95 14.24
C LYS A 369 10.26 -3.62 15.12
N GLY A 370 10.57 -4.78 15.67
CA GLY A 370 9.73 -5.46 16.65
C GLY A 370 9.46 -4.59 17.88
N TYR A 371 10.49 -4.02 18.48
CA TYR A 371 10.35 -3.13 19.63
C TYR A 371 9.60 -1.84 19.29
N ALA A 372 9.88 -1.23 18.12
CA ALA A 372 9.12 -0.09 17.63
C ALA A 372 7.63 -0.42 17.43
N LEU A 373 7.32 -1.61 16.92
CA LEU A 373 5.95 -2.10 16.77
C LEU A 373 5.23 -2.13 18.13
N ASP A 374 5.88 -2.64 19.17
CA ASP A 374 5.31 -2.70 20.53
C ASP A 374 5.01 -1.30 21.10
N LEU A 375 5.93 -0.35 20.94
CA LEU A 375 5.74 1.04 21.36
C LEU A 375 4.56 1.69 20.62
N LEU A 376 4.49 1.52 19.30
CA LEU A 376 3.43 2.12 18.48
C LEU A 376 2.06 1.49 18.76
N VAL A 377 2.00 0.17 19.01
CA VAL A 377 0.77 -0.52 19.43
C VAL A 377 0.29 0.03 20.77
N LYS A 378 1.20 0.25 21.72
CA LYS A 378 0.87 0.84 23.02
C LYS A 378 0.30 2.25 22.85
N ASP A 379 0.92 3.10 22.03
CA ASP A 379 0.48 4.47 21.81
C ASP A 379 -0.89 4.54 21.12
N LEU A 380 -1.11 3.70 20.09
CA LEU A 380 -2.41 3.58 19.43
C LEU A 380 -3.51 3.11 20.40
N ARG A 381 -3.23 2.13 21.25
CA ARG A 381 -4.19 1.66 22.27
C ARG A 381 -4.50 2.74 23.30
N GLN A 382 -3.51 3.53 23.72
CA GLN A 382 -3.73 4.66 24.63
C GLN A 382 -4.59 5.76 23.98
N ALA A 383 -4.47 5.95 22.66
CA ALA A 383 -5.32 6.82 21.86
C ALA A 383 -6.70 6.22 21.54
N GLY A 384 -7.05 5.05 22.09
CA GLY A 384 -8.36 4.42 21.95
C GLY A 384 -8.54 3.55 20.70
N ALA A 385 -7.47 3.25 19.95
CA ALA A 385 -7.54 2.31 18.84
C ALA A 385 -7.57 0.86 19.36
N GLU A 386 -8.71 0.17 19.17
CA GLU A 386 -8.87 -1.23 19.62
C GLU A 386 -8.62 -2.25 18.49
N ASN A 387 -9.04 -1.93 17.27
CA ASN A 387 -9.06 -2.84 16.12
C ASN A 387 -8.29 -2.23 14.94
N PHE A 388 -7.06 -2.69 14.72
CA PHE A 388 -6.18 -2.18 13.67
C PHE A 388 -5.16 -3.24 13.25
N LEU A 389 -4.60 -3.08 12.06
CA LEU A 389 -3.43 -3.82 11.61
C LEU A 389 -2.31 -2.82 11.37
N LEU A 390 -1.20 -2.98 12.08
CA LEU A 390 0.01 -2.18 11.93
C LEU A 390 1.10 -3.06 11.32
N ASP A 391 1.79 -2.58 10.29
CA ASP A 391 2.80 -3.33 9.55
C ASP A 391 4.03 -2.45 9.35
N LEU A 392 5.15 -2.82 9.97
CA LEU A 392 6.43 -2.14 9.84
C LEU A 392 7.37 -2.96 8.94
N GLY A 393 7.06 -3.02 7.66
CA GLY A 393 7.88 -3.74 6.69
C GLY A 393 7.95 -5.25 6.93
N GLY A 394 6.80 -5.89 7.13
CA GLY A 394 6.72 -7.33 7.40
C GLY A 394 6.75 -7.71 8.88
N ASN A 395 6.89 -6.73 9.77
CA ASN A 395 6.63 -6.85 11.21
C ASN A 395 5.18 -6.40 11.48
N ILE A 396 4.24 -7.34 11.56
CA ILE A 396 2.80 -7.04 11.56
C ILE A 396 2.21 -7.30 12.93
N TYR A 397 1.49 -6.34 13.51
CA TYR A 397 0.61 -6.56 14.67
C TYR A 397 -0.85 -6.49 14.26
N ALA A 398 -1.62 -7.53 14.59
CA ALA A 398 -3.04 -7.63 14.31
C ALA A 398 -3.88 -7.38 15.57
N ALA A 399 -4.21 -6.13 15.88
CA ALA A 399 -5.00 -5.76 17.06
C ALA A 399 -6.48 -6.08 16.89
N GLY A 400 -7.07 -6.73 17.90
CA GLY A 400 -8.51 -6.98 17.95
C GLY A 400 -9.02 -7.83 16.78
N VAL A 401 -10.19 -7.48 16.25
CA VAL A 401 -10.83 -8.17 15.13
C VAL A 401 -10.81 -7.31 13.86
N ASN A 402 -10.92 -7.97 12.71
CA ASN A 402 -11.22 -7.31 11.46
C ASN A 402 -12.72 -6.95 11.41
N ASN A 403 -13.05 -5.69 11.72
CA ASN A 403 -14.43 -5.17 11.75
C ASN A 403 -15.17 -5.25 10.40
N SER A 404 -14.49 -5.52 9.28
CA SER A 404 -15.17 -5.73 7.99
C SER A 404 -15.84 -7.12 7.91
N LYS A 405 -15.35 -8.07 8.69
CA LYS A 405 -15.79 -9.48 8.65
C LYS A 405 -16.19 -10.03 10.01
N ASP A 406 -16.06 -9.26 11.09
CA ASP A 406 -16.19 -9.69 12.48
C ASP A 406 -15.39 -10.98 12.75
N SER A 407 -14.17 -11.03 12.23
CA SER A 407 -13.29 -12.21 12.25
C SER A 407 -11.87 -11.84 12.67
N GLN A 408 -11.02 -12.84 12.88
CA GLN A 408 -9.58 -12.64 12.98
C GLN A 408 -9.03 -11.95 11.72
N TRP A 409 -7.89 -11.29 11.87
CA TRP A 409 -7.15 -10.72 10.76
C TRP A 409 -6.48 -11.81 9.94
N THR A 410 -6.43 -11.63 8.62
CA THR A 410 -5.73 -12.55 7.73
C THR A 410 -4.45 -11.90 7.22
N VAL A 411 -3.31 -12.56 7.45
CA VAL A 411 -1.97 -12.12 7.05
C VAL A 411 -1.40 -13.11 6.05
N GLY A 412 -1.04 -12.65 4.85
CA GLY A 412 -0.43 -13.50 3.83
C GLY A 412 1.09 -13.59 4.03
N VAL A 413 1.62 -14.81 4.05
CA VAL A 413 3.07 -15.06 4.06
C VAL A 413 3.58 -15.03 2.63
N LYS A 414 4.48 -14.09 2.33
CA LYS A 414 5.04 -13.89 1.00
C LYS A 414 5.88 -15.10 0.57
N ASN A 415 5.79 -15.47 -0.71
CA ASN A 415 6.72 -16.42 -1.31
C ASN A 415 8.08 -15.74 -1.58
N PRO A 416 9.20 -16.23 -1.01
CA PRO A 416 10.53 -15.70 -1.28
C PRO A 416 10.97 -15.91 -2.73
N ASN A 417 10.43 -16.92 -3.43
CA ASN A 417 10.74 -17.20 -4.83
C ASN A 417 9.92 -16.27 -5.76
N PRO A 418 10.57 -15.33 -6.48
CA PRO A 418 9.88 -14.36 -7.32
C PRO A 418 9.24 -14.97 -8.57
N ASN A 419 9.53 -16.23 -8.90
CA ASN A 419 9.02 -16.91 -10.09
C ASN A 419 7.63 -17.58 -9.88
N GLN A 420 7.08 -17.52 -8.66
CA GLN A 420 5.80 -18.13 -8.32
C GLN A 420 4.62 -17.17 -8.61
N GLU A 421 3.58 -17.66 -9.30
CA GLU A 421 2.46 -16.85 -9.80
C GLU A 421 1.62 -16.16 -8.70
N ASN A 422 1.44 -16.81 -7.53
CA ASN A 422 0.53 -16.33 -6.49
C ASN A 422 1.19 -15.44 -5.42
N GLY A 423 2.51 -15.31 -5.41
CA GLY A 423 3.27 -14.42 -4.49
C GLY A 423 3.10 -14.65 -2.99
N ILE A 424 2.20 -15.54 -2.56
CA ILE A 424 1.83 -15.90 -1.19
C ILE A 424 1.90 -17.42 -1.07
N VAL A 425 2.61 -17.93 -0.06
CA VAL A 425 2.70 -19.37 0.23
C VAL A 425 1.63 -19.86 1.20
N GLU A 426 1.21 -19.00 2.12
CA GLU A 426 0.27 -19.36 3.18
C GLU A 426 -0.49 -18.13 3.67
N VAL A 427 -1.66 -18.33 4.26
CA VAL A 427 -2.47 -17.28 4.90
C VAL A 427 -2.75 -17.64 6.35
N LEU A 428 -2.27 -16.77 7.24
CA LEU A 428 -2.41 -16.90 8.69
C LEU A 428 -3.63 -16.11 9.17
N SER A 429 -4.37 -16.67 10.12
CA SER A 429 -5.51 -16.09 10.81
C SER A 429 -5.10 -15.76 12.25
N VAL A 430 -4.96 -14.47 12.56
CA VAL A 430 -4.36 -13.98 13.81
C VAL A 430 -5.21 -12.88 14.46
N GLN A 431 -5.14 -12.80 15.79
CA GLN A 431 -5.79 -11.76 16.60
C GLN A 431 -4.99 -11.51 17.86
N ASN A 432 -4.68 -10.24 18.13
CA ASN A 432 -3.81 -9.78 19.20
C ASN A 432 -2.44 -10.48 19.22
N MET A 433 -1.89 -10.72 18.03
CA MET A 433 -0.60 -11.38 17.81
C MET A 433 0.21 -10.62 16.76
N THR A 434 1.52 -10.81 16.84
CA THR A 434 2.49 -10.39 15.84
C THR A 434 2.72 -11.49 14.81
N VAL A 435 2.93 -11.11 13.56
CA VAL A 435 3.50 -11.94 12.49
C VAL A 435 4.71 -11.21 11.92
N THR A 436 5.91 -11.72 12.18
CA THR A 436 7.18 -11.10 11.72
C THR A 436 7.91 -12.02 10.78
N THR A 437 8.49 -11.47 9.70
CA THR A 437 9.26 -12.26 8.72
C THR A 437 10.68 -11.73 8.56
N SER A 438 11.66 -12.63 8.68
CA SER A 438 13.05 -12.40 8.25
C SER A 438 13.30 -13.15 6.94
N GLY A 439 13.88 -12.49 5.93
CA GLY A 439 14.06 -13.08 4.59
C GLY A 439 15.35 -12.68 3.89
N SER A 440 15.91 -13.60 3.09
CA SER A 440 17.16 -13.39 2.34
C SER A 440 17.01 -12.52 1.09
N TYR A 441 15.77 -12.17 0.74
CA TYR A 441 15.44 -11.29 -0.39
C TYR A 441 15.39 -9.81 0.00
N GLU A 442 15.48 -9.49 1.29
CA GLU A 442 15.54 -8.12 1.78
C GLU A 442 17.00 -7.68 1.95
N ARG A 443 17.29 -6.43 1.56
CA ARG A 443 18.61 -5.81 1.69
C ARG A 443 19.75 -6.75 1.25
N SER A 444 19.65 -7.31 0.04
CA SER A 444 20.64 -8.23 -0.54
C SER A 444 21.37 -7.65 -1.76
N TYR A 445 22.41 -8.35 -2.22
CA TYR A 445 23.11 -8.11 -3.48
C TYR A 445 23.73 -9.40 -4.03
N GLN A 446 24.07 -9.42 -5.32
CA GLN A 446 24.64 -10.58 -6.00
C GLN A 446 26.15 -10.42 -6.16
N TYR A 447 26.90 -11.48 -5.85
CA TYR A 447 28.33 -11.59 -6.12
C TYR A 447 28.66 -13.02 -6.57
N GLU A 448 29.30 -13.17 -7.73
CA GLU A 448 29.63 -14.46 -8.35
C GLU A 448 28.45 -15.46 -8.46
N GLY A 449 27.23 -14.95 -8.63
CA GLY A 449 26.01 -15.75 -8.72
C GLY A 449 25.44 -16.22 -7.38
N ILE A 450 25.99 -15.76 -6.26
CA ILE A 450 25.51 -16.01 -4.90
C ILE A 450 24.85 -14.73 -4.38
N ASN A 451 23.66 -14.87 -3.78
CA ASN A 451 22.94 -13.77 -3.14
C ASN A 451 23.40 -13.60 -1.68
N TYR A 452 24.04 -12.48 -1.37
CA TYR A 452 24.45 -12.10 -0.02
C TYR A 452 23.44 -11.12 0.57
N HIS A 453 22.85 -11.45 1.72
CA HIS A 453 21.83 -10.65 2.40
C HIS A 453 22.28 -10.18 3.79
N HIS A 454 21.47 -9.34 4.42
CA HIS A 454 21.82 -8.63 5.65
C HIS A 454 21.72 -9.45 6.95
N ILE A 455 21.29 -10.71 6.90
CA ILE A 455 21.12 -11.56 8.09
C ILE A 455 22.40 -12.37 8.28
N ILE A 456 23.34 -11.80 9.04
CA ILE A 456 24.68 -12.36 9.27
C ILE A 456 24.64 -13.35 10.43
N ASP A 457 25.21 -14.53 10.23
CA ASP A 457 25.43 -15.52 11.28
C ASP A 457 26.66 -15.11 12.12
N PRO A 458 26.52 -14.84 13.43
CA PRO A 458 27.64 -14.50 14.30
C PRO A 458 28.74 -15.57 14.38
N LEU A 459 28.41 -16.84 14.09
CA LEU A 459 29.38 -17.95 14.12
C LEU A 459 30.22 -18.01 12.85
N THR A 460 29.61 -17.77 11.69
CA THR A 460 30.32 -17.87 10.40
C THR A 460 30.85 -16.54 9.91
N LEU A 461 30.27 -15.42 10.36
CA LEU A 461 30.48 -14.05 9.88
C LEU A 461 29.96 -13.79 8.46
N TYR A 462 29.22 -14.74 7.87
CA TYR A 462 28.58 -14.63 6.56
C TYR A 462 27.05 -14.64 6.69
N PRO A 463 26.31 -14.21 5.64
CA PRO A 463 24.87 -14.37 5.59
C PRO A 463 24.44 -15.84 5.76
N GLY A 464 23.41 -16.08 6.58
CA GLY A 464 22.88 -17.43 6.79
C GLY A 464 22.32 -18.05 5.50
N ASN A 465 22.54 -19.33 5.25
CA ASN A 465 22.23 -19.96 3.96
C ASN A 465 21.27 -21.17 4.04
N ILE A 466 20.58 -21.34 5.18
CA ILE A 466 19.65 -22.45 5.44
C ILE A 466 18.26 -22.12 4.89
N PHE A 467 17.75 -20.95 5.23
CA PHE A 467 16.40 -20.50 4.91
C PHE A 467 16.42 -19.34 3.91
N SER A 468 15.36 -19.28 3.09
CA SER A 468 15.04 -18.11 2.27
C SER A 468 14.09 -17.15 3.01
N SER A 469 13.24 -17.68 3.89
CA SER A 469 12.45 -16.89 4.83
C SER A 469 12.05 -17.68 6.06
N VAL A 470 11.90 -16.97 7.18
CA VAL A 470 11.27 -17.47 8.41
C VAL A 470 10.22 -16.46 8.85
N THR A 471 9.00 -16.94 9.08
CA THR A 471 7.87 -16.17 9.59
C THR A 471 7.51 -16.67 10.97
N VAL A 472 7.51 -15.79 11.97
CA VAL A 472 7.23 -16.09 13.37
C VAL A 472 5.91 -15.43 13.79
N ILE A 473 5.06 -16.21 14.45
CA ILE A 473 3.86 -15.76 15.14
C ILE A 473 4.19 -15.67 16.62
N SER A 474 3.92 -14.53 17.26
CA SER A 474 4.28 -14.31 18.67
C SER A 474 3.34 -13.29 19.34
N PRO A 475 3.30 -13.20 20.69
CA PRO A 475 2.43 -12.26 21.40
C PRO A 475 2.78 -10.78 21.18
N ASP A 476 4.06 -10.48 21.00
CA ASP A 476 4.62 -9.13 20.92
C ASP A 476 5.66 -9.01 19.80
N GLY A 477 5.87 -7.78 19.32
CA GLY A 477 6.73 -7.43 18.21
C GLY A 477 8.20 -7.76 18.46
N SER A 478 8.70 -7.34 19.63
CA SER A 478 10.10 -7.50 20.01
C SER A 478 10.55 -8.96 20.04
N LEU A 479 9.73 -9.86 20.61
CA LEU A 479 9.98 -11.30 20.58
C LEU A 479 9.92 -11.82 19.14
N GLY A 480 8.93 -11.41 18.35
CA GLY A 480 8.76 -11.83 16.95
C GLY A 480 9.97 -11.53 16.06
N ASP A 481 10.50 -10.31 16.11
CA ASP A 481 11.66 -9.83 15.31
C ASP A 481 12.97 -10.49 15.76
N THR A 482 13.15 -10.63 17.08
CA THR A 482 14.29 -11.34 17.66
C THR A 482 14.30 -12.80 17.22
N LEU A 483 13.17 -13.51 17.40
CA LEU A 483 13.09 -14.93 17.10
C LEU A 483 13.09 -15.20 15.60
N SER A 484 12.53 -14.34 14.75
CA SER A 484 12.58 -14.56 13.30
C SER A 484 14.02 -14.55 12.79
N THR A 485 14.86 -13.68 13.34
CA THR A 485 16.29 -13.64 13.03
C THR A 485 17.04 -14.85 13.62
N ALA A 486 16.80 -15.18 14.90
CA ALA A 486 17.45 -16.33 15.53
C ALA A 486 17.10 -17.66 14.84
N LEU A 487 15.84 -17.88 14.52
CA LEU A 487 15.33 -19.07 13.84
C LEU A 487 15.81 -19.17 12.39
N PHE A 488 16.02 -18.04 11.71
CA PHE A 488 16.63 -18.00 10.38
C PHE A 488 18.06 -18.59 10.38
N LEU A 489 18.76 -18.50 11.51
CA LEU A 489 20.11 -19.03 11.71
C LEU A 489 20.13 -20.38 12.45
N THR A 490 18.98 -20.92 12.82
CA THR A 490 18.88 -22.16 13.61
C THR A 490 18.83 -23.38 12.68
N PRO A 491 19.70 -24.39 12.85
CA PRO A 491 19.63 -25.62 12.08
C PRO A 491 18.26 -26.32 12.21
N PRO A 492 17.72 -26.94 11.15
CA PRO A 492 16.38 -27.54 11.17
C PRO A 492 16.14 -28.52 12.33
N GLU A 493 17.16 -29.28 12.71
CA GLU A 493 17.11 -30.25 13.81
C GLU A 493 16.96 -29.64 15.21
N GLU A 494 17.26 -28.35 15.37
CA GLU A 494 17.15 -27.64 16.66
C GLU A 494 15.82 -26.86 16.81
N ILE A 495 15.08 -26.64 15.71
CA ILE A 495 13.91 -25.73 15.65
C ILE A 495 12.86 -26.07 16.71
N ASP A 496 12.39 -27.32 16.77
CA ASP A 496 11.32 -27.72 17.70
C ASP A 496 11.74 -27.53 19.17
N THR A 497 13.01 -27.81 19.48
CA THR A 497 13.54 -27.61 20.84
C THR A 497 13.69 -26.13 21.17
N PHE A 498 14.07 -25.31 20.18
CA PHE A 498 14.20 -23.88 20.34
C PHE A 498 12.84 -23.22 20.56
N ILE A 499 11.87 -23.47 19.67
CA ILE A 499 10.52 -22.88 19.75
C ILE A 499 9.78 -23.29 21.03
N SER A 500 9.90 -24.55 21.45
CA SER A 500 9.23 -25.04 22.67
C SER A 500 9.69 -24.37 23.97
N SER A 501 10.76 -23.58 23.93
CA SER A 501 11.21 -22.76 25.06
C SER A 501 10.42 -21.44 25.20
N PHE A 502 9.56 -21.11 24.24
CA PHE A 502 8.79 -19.87 24.20
C PHE A 502 7.27 -20.16 24.18
N GLU A 503 6.53 -19.43 25.02
CA GLU A 503 5.07 -19.58 25.06
C GLU A 503 4.42 -18.85 23.87
N GLN A 504 3.42 -19.50 23.25
CA GLN A 504 2.62 -18.93 22.17
C GLN A 504 3.45 -18.47 20.94
N VAL A 505 4.56 -19.14 20.68
CA VAL A 505 5.39 -18.93 19.49
C VAL A 505 5.21 -20.08 18.52
N GLU A 506 4.92 -19.75 17.27
CA GLU A 506 4.93 -20.69 16.15
C GLU A 506 5.68 -20.09 14.98
N ALA A 507 6.19 -20.92 14.07
CA ALA A 507 6.94 -20.45 12.92
C ALA A 507 6.71 -21.28 11.66
N LEU A 508 6.78 -20.60 10.52
CA LEU A 508 6.81 -21.16 9.17
C LEU A 508 8.17 -20.83 8.55
N PHE A 509 8.80 -21.82 7.95
CA PHE A 509 10.12 -21.74 7.35
C PHE A 509 10.02 -22.11 5.87
N ILE A 510 10.80 -21.43 5.05
CA ILE A 510 11.00 -21.78 3.65
C ILE A 510 12.51 -21.90 3.45
N THR A 511 12.98 -23.06 3.04
CA THR A 511 14.41 -23.31 2.82
C THR A 511 14.90 -22.61 1.55
N VAL A 512 16.21 -22.54 1.35
CA VAL A 512 16.80 -22.09 0.07
C VAL A 512 16.44 -22.99 -1.13
N ASN A 513 15.92 -24.21 -0.86
CA ASN A 513 15.46 -25.16 -1.88
C ASN A 513 13.93 -25.14 -2.08
N ASP A 514 13.25 -24.10 -1.61
CA ASP A 514 11.78 -23.94 -1.66
C ASP A 514 10.98 -25.01 -0.87
N GLU A 515 11.61 -25.73 0.06
CA GLU A 515 10.92 -26.66 0.95
C GLU A 515 10.31 -25.91 2.15
N MET A 516 9.05 -26.22 2.47
CA MET A 516 8.36 -25.65 3.64
C MET A 516 8.52 -26.54 4.87
N ILE A 517 8.85 -25.94 6.00
CA ILE A 517 8.92 -26.56 7.32
C ILE A 517 8.09 -25.70 8.27
N SER A 518 7.37 -26.30 9.22
CA SER A 518 6.56 -25.56 10.20
C SER A 518 6.71 -26.14 11.59
N SER A 519 6.57 -25.30 12.60
CA SER A 519 6.40 -25.75 13.97
C SER A 519 5.07 -26.50 14.15
N ASN A 520 4.99 -27.33 15.19
CA ASN A 520 3.85 -28.23 15.41
C ASN A 520 2.51 -27.50 15.63
N GLY A 521 2.48 -26.31 16.23
CA GLY A 521 1.23 -25.60 16.51
C GLY A 521 0.80 -24.60 15.44
N LEU A 522 1.56 -24.47 14.34
CA LEU A 522 1.24 -23.55 13.24
C LEU A 522 -0.16 -23.80 12.67
N GLU A 523 -0.63 -25.06 12.66
CA GLU A 523 -1.96 -25.46 12.18
C GLU A 523 -3.11 -24.70 12.85
N ASN A 524 -2.91 -24.20 14.08
CA ASN A 524 -3.91 -23.41 14.80
C ASN A 524 -4.12 -22.01 14.21
N TYR A 525 -3.17 -21.54 13.39
CA TYR A 525 -3.17 -20.22 12.77
C TYR A 525 -3.48 -20.27 11.28
N LEU A 526 -3.60 -21.45 10.66
CA LEU A 526 -3.92 -21.54 9.24
C LEU A 526 -5.38 -21.18 8.98
N THR A 527 -5.64 -20.42 7.91
CA THR A 527 -7.03 -20.23 7.47
C THR A 527 -7.64 -21.56 7.05
N LYS A 528 -8.74 -21.97 7.68
CA LYS A 528 -9.46 -23.18 7.28
C LYS A 528 -10.05 -23.00 5.87
N PRO A 529 -9.95 -24.02 5.00
CA PRO A 529 -10.43 -23.95 3.63
C PRO A 529 -11.96 -23.79 3.50
#